data_AF-A0A011UFN0-F1
#
_entry.id   AF-A0A011UFN0-F1
#
_cell.length_a   1.000
_cell.length_b   1.000
_cell.length_c   1.000
_cell.angle_alpha   90.00
_cell.angle_beta   90.00
_cell.angle_gamma   90.00
#
_symmetry.space_group_name_H-M   'P 1'
#
loop_
_entity.id
_entity.type
_entity.pdbx_description
1 polymer ?
#
loop_
_entity_poly.entity_id
_entity_poly.type
_entity_poly.pdbx_seq_one_letter_code
_entity_poly.pdbx_strand_id
1 'polypeptide(L)'
;MVVQLACSSGEAQNISGVTGLIEEHRAALTLVERLGKRFMEAEETEAALLGPNLDVVMAEEAAVRRQAAIAPVADLREIKIKAAYFKRLMGQGWGELDHDDLYALLSSFANVPA
;
A
#
# COMPACT_ATOMS: atom_id res chain seq x y z
N MET A 1 7.03 13.07 -12.97
CA MET A 1 8.32 12.45 -12.60
C MET A 1 8.07 10.95 -12.54
N VAL A 2 8.80 10.13 -13.30
CA VAL A 2 8.59 8.66 -13.33
C VAL A 2 9.27 8.07 -12.11
N VAL A 3 8.51 7.51 -11.17
CA VAL A 3 9.05 6.71 -10.07
C VAL A 3 9.30 5.32 -10.65
N GLN A 4 10.56 4.91 -10.77
CA GLN A 4 10.89 3.55 -11.17
C GLN A 4 10.89 2.66 -9.92
N LEU A 5 9.92 1.76 -9.83
CA LEU A 5 9.90 0.67 -8.86
C LEU A 5 10.82 -0.43 -9.39
N ALA A 6 11.82 -0.83 -8.61
CA ALA A 6 12.58 -2.04 -8.88
C ALA A 6 11.88 -3.22 -8.21
N CYS A 7 10.99 -3.89 -8.93
CA CYS A 7 10.48 -5.20 -8.54
C CYS A 7 11.50 -6.28 -8.97
N SER A 8 11.63 -7.35 -8.18
CA SER A 8 12.59 -8.46 -8.39
C SER A 8 12.40 -9.25 -9.69
N SER A 9 11.41 -8.91 -10.52
CA SER A 9 11.13 -9.49 -11.83
C SER A 9 11.81 -8.78 -13.01
N GLY A 10 12.48 -7.64 -12.81
CA GLY A 10 13.24 -6.94 -13.86
C GLY A 10 12.38 -6.27 -14.94
N GLU A 11 11.05 -6.30 -14.84
CA GLU A 11 10.14 -5.57 -15.72
C GLU A 11 9.77 -4.23 -15.08
N ALA A 12 10.26 -3.14 -15.66
CA ALA A 12 9.83 -1.79 -15.33
C ALA A 12 8.38 -1.59 -15.82
N GLN A 13 7.40 -1.88 -14.97
CA GLN A 13 6.02 -1.52 -15.24
C GLN A 13 5.88 0.01 -15.14
N ASN A 14 5.39 0.63 -16.21
CA ASN A 14 4.98 2.03 -16.23
C ASN A 14 3.72 2.17 -15.36
N ILE A 15 3.90 2.20 -14.05
CA ILE A 15 2.83 2.48 -13.11
C ILE A 15 2.46 3.96 -13.31
N SER A 16 1.27 4.21 -13.86
CA SER A 16 0.77 5.56 -14.09
C SER A 16 0.51 6.24 -12.74
N GLY A 17 1.50 6.98 -12.24
CA GLY A 17 1.37 7.85 -11.08
C GLY A 17 0.82 7.19 -9.82
N VAL A 18 0.23 8.03 -8.95
CA VAL A 18 -0.31 7.63 -7.64
C VAL A 18 -1.43 6.58 -7.75
N THR A 19 -2.18 6.57 -8.86
CA THR A 19 -3.27 5.61 -9.07
C THR A 19 -2.80 4.17 -9.14
N GLY A 20 -1.69 3.89 -9.82
CA GLY A 20 -1.21 2.52 -9.92
C GLY A 20 -0.63 1.99 -8.60
N LEU A 21 0.04 2.84 -7.81
CA LEU A 21 0.47 2.48 -6.45
C LEU A 21 -0.73 2.19 -5.52
N ILE A 22 -1.84 2.91 -5.70
CA ILE A 22 -3.09 2.63 -4.97
C ILE A 22 -3.69 1.28 -5.39
N GLU A 23 -3.64 0.94 -6.67
CA GLU A 23 -4.14 -0.35 -7.17
C GLU A 23 -3.28 -1.52 -6.67
N GLU A 24 -1.96 -1.36 -6.70
CA GLU A 24 -1.02 -2.33 -6.13
C GLU A 24 -1.26 -2.53 -4.63
N HIS A 25 -1.42 -1.44 -3.89
CA HIS A 25 -1.72 -1.52 -2.46
C HIS A 25 -3.06 -2.24 -2.17
N ARG A 26 -4.10 -2.02 -2.99
CA ARG A 26 -5.37 -2.76 -2.88
C ARG A 26 -5.20 -4.25 -3.15
N ALA A 27 -4.36 -4.62 -4.11
CA ALA A 27 -4.07 -6.01 -4.40
C ALA A 27 -3.33 -6.69 -3.23
N ALA A 28 -2.35 -5.98 -2.64
CA ALA A 28 -1.65 -6.44 -1.45
C ALA A 28 -2.60 -6.64 -0.27
N LEU A 29 -3.47 -5.67 0.02
CA LEU A 29 -4.52 -5.79 1.05
C LEU A 29 -5.44 -6.99 0.82
N THR A 30 -5.87 -7.22 -0.43
CA THR A 30 -6.71 -8.37 -0.76
C THR A 30 -6.00 -9.70 -0.46
N LEU A 31 -4.68 -9.76 -0.66
CA LEU A 31 -3.89 -10.95 -0.35
C LEU A 31 -3.73 -11.13 1.17
N VAL A 32 -3.46 -10.05 1.92
CA VAL A 32 -3.44 -10.05 3.40
C VAL A 32 -4.76 -10.56 3.94
N GLU A 33 -5.90 -10.01 3.50
CA GLU A 33 -7.22 -10.43 3.94
C GLU A 33 -7.50 -11.90 3.66
N ARG A 34 -7.14 -12.38 2.46
CA ARG A 34 -7.34 -13.78 2.07
C ARG A 34 -6.49 -14.73 2.92
N LEU A 35 -5.21 -14.42 3.10
CA LEU A 35 -4.31 -15.25 3.90
C LEU A 35 -4.67 -15.18 5.38
N GLY A 36 -4.99 -14.00 5.90
CA GLY A 36 -5.43 -13.81 7.28
C GLY A 36 -6.71 -14.60 7.57
N LYS A 37 -7.70 -14.59 6.66
CA LYS A 37 -8.89 -15.42 6.79
C LYS A 37 -8.55 -16.91 6.84
N ARG A 38 -7.72 -17.37 5.92
CA ARG A 38 -7.29 -18.78 5.88
C ARG A 38 -6.52 -19.16 7.15
N PHE A 39 -5.66 -18.28 7.66
CA PHE A 39 -4.93 -18.47 8.91
C PHE A 39 -5.88 -18.59 10.11
N MET A 40 -6.92 -17.75 10.19
CA MET A 40 -7.93 -17.83 11.25
C MET A 40 -8.73 -19.15 11.23
N GLU A 41 -8.88 -19.77 10.07
CA GLU A 41 -9.63 -21.01 9.87
C GLU A 41 -8.72 -22.26 9.91
N ALA A 42 -7.40 -22.08 9.94
CA ALA A 42 -6.42 -23.17 9.81
C ALA A 42 -6.23 -23.96 11.11
N GLU A 43 -6.03 -25.26 10.97
CA GLU A 43 -5.55 -26.11 12.06
C GLU A 43 -4.07 -25.85 12.37
N GLU A 44 -3.59 -26.27 13.54
CA GLU A 44 -2.28 -25.91 14.10
C GLU A 44 -1.10 -26.14 13.13
N THR A 45 -1.12 -27.23 12.36
CA THR A 45 -0.06 -27.54 11.40
C THR A 45 -0.07 -26.65 10.16
N GLU A 46 -1.25 -26.27 9.67
CA GLU A 46 -1.40 -25.34 8.55
C GLU A 46 -1.14 -23.91 9.00
N ALA A 47 -1.59 -23.53 10.20
CA ALA A 47 -1.31 -22.23 10.80
C ALA A 47 0.20 -21.99 10.96
N ALA A 48 0.97 -23.01 11.36
CA ALA A 48 2.43 -22.92 11.45
C ALA A 48 3.12 -22.58 10.11
N LEU A 49 2.51 -22.97 8.97
CA LEU A 49 3.00 -22.63 7.64
C LEU A 49 2.45 -21.29 7.12
N LEU A 50 1.21 -20.96 7.49
CA LEU A 50 0.55 -19.73 7.05
C LEU A 50 1.05 -18.50 7.80
N GLY A 51 1.44 -18.62 9.07
CA GLY A 51 1.94 -17.50 9.88
C GLY A 51 3.10 -16.75 9.22
N PRO A 52 4.23 -17.42 8.91
CA PRO A 52 5.36 -16.77 8.25
C PRO A 52 5.00 -16.17 6.87
N ASN A 53 4.10 -16.80 6.13
CA ASN A 53 3.63 -16.27 4.84
C ASN A 53 2.78 -15.01 5.03
N LEU A 54 1.96 -14.97 6.07
CA LEU A 54 1.17 -13.79 6.42
C LEU A 54 2.08 -12.63 6.82
N ASP A 55 3.13 -12.89 7.61
CA ASP A 55 4.12 -11.88 7.99
C ASP A 55 4.80 -11.25 6.77
N VAL A 56 5.21 -12.08 5.79
CA VAL A 56 5.82 -11.60 4.54
C VAL A 56 4.85 -10.71 3.76
N VAL A 57 3.62 -11.16 3.56
CA VAL A 57 2.63 -10.40 2.78
C VAL A 57 2.21 -9.11 3.49
N MET A 58 2.16 -9.10 4.82
CA MET A 58 1.93 -7.88 5.61
C MET A 58 3.09 -6.89 5.47
N ALA A 59 4.34 -7.36 5.43
CA ALA A 59 5.50 -6.50 5.18
C ALA A 59 5.49 -5.93 3.76
N GLU A 60 5.08 -6.71 2.76
CA GLU A 60 4.89 -6.25 1.38
C GLU A 60 3.78 -5.20 1.28
N GLU A 61 2.63 -5.41 1.92
CA GLU A 61 1.55 -4.41 2.01
C GLU A 61 2.08 -3.09 2.58
N ALA A 62 2.81 -3.15 3.69
CA ALA A 62 3.32 -1.95 4.36
C ALA A 62 4.32 -1.20 3.48
N ALA A 63 5.16 -1.91 2.73
CA ALA A 63 6.10 -1.31 1.79
C ALA A 63 5.38 -0.57 0.66
N VAL A 64 4.37 -1.20 0.04
CA VAL A 64 3.58 -0.58 -1.03
C VAL A 64 2.76 0.60 -0.50
N ARG A 65 2.21 0.49 0.72
CA ARG A 65 1.52 1.59 1.42
C ARG A 65 2.42 2.81 1.60
N ARG A 66 3.65 2.59 2.04
CA ARG A 66 4.68 3.62 2.23
C ARG A 66 5.08 4.25 0.91
N GLN A 67 5.24 3.46 -0.15
CA GLN A 67 5.51 3.98 -1.49
C GLN A 67 4.37 4.86 -1.98
N ALA A 68 3.12 4.42 -1.82
CA ALA A 68 1.94 5.23 -2.13
C ALA A 68 1.95 6.52 -1.31
N ALA A 69 2.27 6.49 -0.01
CA ALA A 69 2.32 7.67 0.85
C ALA A 69 3.39 8.68 0.41
N ILE A 70 4.59 8.23 0.06
CA ILE A 70 5.71 9.08 -0.37
C ILE A 70 5.50 9.64 -1.79
N ALA A 71 4.79 8.92 -2.65
CA ALA A 71 4.68 9.26 -4.06
C ALA A 71 4.23 10.72 -4.29
N PRO A 72 4.98 11.52 -5.07
CA PRO A 72 4.60 12.89 -5.35
C PRO A 72 3.28 12.91 -6.15
N VAL A 73 2.51 13.96 -5.94
CA VAL A 73 1.30 14.23 -6.74
C VAL A 73 1.54 15.43 -7.65
N ALA A 74 1.06 15.36 -8.88
CA ALA A 74 1.30 16.37 -9.90
C ALA A 74 0.29 17.53 -9.85
N ASP A 75 -0.95 17.27 -9.44
CA ASP A 75 -2.05 18.22 -9.49
C ASP A 75 -3.10 18.00 -8.39
N LEU A 76 -4.09 18.89 -8.34
CA LEU A 76 -5.20 18.82 -7.39
C LEU A 76 -6.06 17.55 -7.56
N ARG A 77 -6.13 16.98 -8.77
CA ARG A 77 -6.89 15.75 -9.02
C ARG A 77 -6.21 14.58 -8.33
N GLU A 78 -4.90 14.44 -8.45
CA GLU A 78 -4.12 13.41 -7.77
C GLU A 78 -4.14 13.58 -6.24
N ILE A 79 -4.07 14.82 -5.73
CA ILE A 79 -4.28 15.09 -4.30
C ILE A 79 -5.63 14.50 -3.84
N LYS A 80 -6.72 14.80 -4.54
CA LYS A 80 -8.07 14.33 -4.16
C LYS A 80 -8.18 12.81 -4.17
N ILE A 81 -7.61 12.16 -5.18
CA ILE A 81 -7.60 10.69 -5.29
C ILE A 81 -6.83 10.09 -4.12
N LYS A 82 -5.61 10.56 -3.88
CA LYS A 82 -4.74 10.07 -2.81
C LYS A 82 -5.35 10.30 -1.43
N ALA A 83 -5.82 11.51 -1.15
CA ALA A 83 -6.44 11.87 0.12
C ALA A 83 -7.70 11.05 0.39
N ALA A 84 -8.57 10.87 -0.62
CA ALA A 84 -9.77 10.02 -0.48
C ALA A 84 -9.40 8.57 -0.18
N TYR A 85 -8.33 8.06 -0.80
CA TYR A 85 -7.85 6.71 -0.57
C TYR A 85 -7.33 6.50 0.86
N PHE A 86 -6.38 7.35 1.31
CA PHE A 86 -5.83 7.25 2.67
C PHE A 86 -6.89 7.54 3.75
N LYS A 87 -7.86 8.43 3.47
CA LYS A 87 -9.03 8.62 4.35
C LYS A 87 -9.83 7.33 4.52
N ARG A 88 -10.07 6.61 3.42
CA ARG A 88 -10.78 5.32 3.47
C ARG A 88 -9.99 4.28 4.24
N LEU A 89 -8.67 4.22 4.06
CA LEU A 89 -7.78 3.29 4.76
C LEU A 89 -7.88 3.49 6.28
N MET A 90 -7.79 4.74 6.76
CA MET A 90 -7.96 5.08 8.18
C MET A 90 -9.38 4.79 8.71
N GLY A 91 -10.41 4.96 7.88
CA GLY A 91 -11.81 4.91 8.32
C GLY A 91 -12.47 3.54 8.29
N GLN A 92 -11.93 2.56 7.55
CA GLN A 92 -12.58 1.24 7.39
C GLN A 92 -11.90 0.12 8.19
N GLY A 93 -10.88 0.41 8.99
CA GLY A 93 -10.14 -0.62 9.74
C GLY A 93 -9.35 -1.57 8.84
N TRP A 94 -9.01 -1.13 7.62
CA TRP A 94 -8.32 -1.95 6.61
C TRP A 94 -6.79 -1.94 6.80
N GLY A 95 -6.26 -1.09 7.69
CA GLY A 95 -4.85 -1.07 8.06
C GLY A 95 -4.53 0.12 8.97
N GLU A 96 -3.65 -0.10 9.96
CA GLU A 96 -3.06 1.01 10.72
C GLU A 96 -2.06 1.75 9.82
N LEU A 97 -2.24 3.06 9.72
CA LEU A 97 -1.22 3.93 9.13
C LEU A 97 -0.19 4.23 10.21
N ASP A 98 1.06 3.84 9.95
CA ASP A 98 2.18 4.24 10.78
C ASP A 98 2.36 5.77 10.75
N HIS A 99 2.95 6.31 11.82
CA HIS A 99 3.24 7.74 11.96
C HIS A 99 4.03 8.28 10.76
N ASP A 100 5.03 7.53 10.31
CA ASP A 100 5.86 7.90 9.17
C ASP A 100 5.07 7.95 7.85
N ASP A 101 4.08 7.07 7.68
CA ASP A 101 3.22 7.08 6.49
C ASP A 101 2.34 8.32 6.46
N LEU A 102 1.80 8.71 7.62
CA LEU A 102 1.04 9.95 7.75
C LEU A 102 1.92 11.16 7.43
N TYR A 103 3.13 11.22 7.98
CA TYR A 103 4.06 12.31 7.72
C TYR A 103 4.45 12.38 6.24
N ALA A 104 4.77 11.23 5.62
CA ALA A 104 5.09 11.13 4.20
C ALA A 104 3.92 11.58 3.32
N LEU A 105 2.69 11.14 3.65
CA LEU A 105 1.48 11.54 2.95
C LEU A 105 1.29 13.07 2.97
N LEU A 106 1.37 13.69 4.15
CA LEU A 106 1.22 15.14 4.28
C LEU A 106 2.32 15.89 3.53
N SER A 107 3.55 15.41 3.62
CA SER A 107 4.70 15.98 2.91
C SER A 107 4.54 15.90 1.39
N SER A 108 3.92 14.82 0.88
CA SER A 108 3.66 14.66 -0.56
C SER A 108 2.68 15.70 -1.12
N PHE A 109 1.82 16.29 -0.28
CA PHE A 109 0.89 17.34 -0.67
C PHE A 109 1.48 18.76 -0.58
N ALA A 110 2.53 18.95 0.21
CA ALA A 110 3.11 20.27 0.45
C ALA A 110 3.89 20.84 -0.75
N ASN A 111 4.35 19.97 -1.65
CA ASN A 111 5.25 20.33 -2.76
C ASN A 111 4.54 20.45 -4.12
N VAL A 112 3.21 20.61 -4.12
CA VAL A 112 2.43 20.67 -5.36
C VAL A 112 2.49 22.10 -5.91
N PRO A 113 2.89 22.30 -7.19
CA PRO A 113 2.90 23.63 -7.80
C PRO A 113 1.51 24.26 -7.75
N ALA A 114 1.47 25.58 -7.50
CA ALA A 114 0.23 26.37 -7.46
C ALA A 114 -0.42 26.52 -8.84
#